data_AF-A0AB74E4J7-F1
#
_entry.id   AF-A0AB74E4J7-F1
#
_cell.length_a   1.000
_cell.length_b   1.000
_cell.length_c   1.000
_cell.angle_alpha   90.00
_cell.angle_beta   90.00
_cell.angle_gamma   90.00
#
_symmetry.space_group_name_H-M   'P 1'
#
loop_
_entity.id
_entity.type
_entity.pdbx_description
1 polymer ?
#
loop_
_entity_poly.entity_id
_entity_poly.type
_entity_poly.pdbx_seq_one_letter_code
_entity_poly.pdbx_strand_id
1 'polypeptide(L)'
;LTDALTALQTGYSIHTDNHMVNELFNRGGLEDMFYTISLTLVAMTFGGVLAYSGMLAALINVILKFAKRTGSLIASVIVSCIGTNFPCSEQYIS
;
A
#
# COMPACT_ATOMS: atom_id res chain seq x y z
N LEU A 1 -30.70 -2.58 10.50
CA LEU A 1 -29.37 -2.30 11.10
C LEU A 1 -28.44 -3.49 10.91
N THR A 2 -28.84 -4.70 11.31
CA THR A 2 -28.11 -5.95 11.03
C THR A 2 -27.77 -6.12 9.56
N ASP A 3 -28.72 -5.91 8.64
CA ASP A 3 -28.46 -6.07 7.19
C ASP A 3 -27.44 -5.05 6.65
N ALA A 4 -27.44 -3.83 7.20
CA ALA A 4 -26.45 -2.82 6.83
C ALA A 4 -25.05 -3.19 7.34
N LEU A 5 -24.95 -3.78 8.54
CA LEU A 5 -23.69 -4.28 9.08
C LEU A 5 -23.17 -5.49 8.30
N THR A 6 -24.05 -6.41 7.92
CA THR A 6 -23.69 -7.56 7.08
C THR A 6 -23.25 -7.12 5.69
N ALA A 7 -23.95 -6.16 5.06
CA ALA A 7 -23.53 -5.61 3.78
C ALA A 7 -22.17 -4.89 3.84
N LEU A 8 -21.85 -4.23 4.97
CA LEU A 8 -20.52 -3.64 5.19
C LEU A 8 -19.44 -4.70 5.41
N GLN A 9 -19.75 -5.77 6.13
CA GLN A 9 -18.78 -6.82 6.44
C GLN A 9 -18.47 -7.67 5.19
N THR A 10 -19.49 -8.22 4.55
CA THR A 10 -19.34 -9.20 3.46
C THR A 10 -19.39 -8.56 2.07
N GLY A 11 -19.86 -7.31 1.97
CA GLY A 11 -20.01 -6.61 0.69
C GLY A 11 -21.41 -6.68 0.12
N TYR A 12 -21.72 -5.74 -0.78
CA TYR A 12 -22.97 -5.73 -1.54
C TYR A 12 -22.84 -6.63 -2.78
N SER A 13 -23.93 -7.30 -3.18
CA SER A 13 -23.94 -8.10 -4.41
C SER A 13 -25.13 -7.75 -5.32
N ILE A 14 -24.83 -7.55 -6.60
CA ILE A 14 -25.76 -7.19 -7.68
C ILE A 14 -25.46 -8.08 -8.88
N HIS A 15 -26.53 -8.50 -9.57
CA HIS A 15 -26.45 -9.22 -10.84
C HIS A 15 -27.09 -8.37 -11.93
N THR A 16 -26.31 -7.98 -12.92
CA THR A 16 -26.68 -7.19 -14.11
C THR A 16 -26.11 -7.87 -15.35
N ASP A 17 -26.66 -7.57 -16.53
CA ASP A 17 -26.20 -8.12 -17.82
C ASP A 17 -24.80 -7.63 -18.23
N ASN A 18 -24.28 -6.56 -17.60
CA ASN A 18 -22.96 -6.02 -17.86
C ASN A 18 -21.94 -6.56 -16.86
N HIS A 19 -20.98 -7.35 -17.36
CA HIS A 19 -19.92 -7.96 -16.56
C HIS A 19 -19.06 -6.94 -15.78
N MET A 20 -18.76 -5.79 -16.38
CA MET A 20 -17.97 -4.73 -15.72
C MET A 20 -18.71 -4.17 -14.51
N VAL A 21 -20.04 -4.04 -14.59
CA VAL A 21 -20.86 -3.53 -13.49
C VAL A 21 -20.89 -4.55 -12.35
N ASN A 22 -21.07 -5.84 -12.66
CA ASN A 22 -21.00 -6.89 -11.64
C ASN A 22 -19.64 -6.88 -10.93
N GLU A 23 -18.55 -6.75 -11.67
CA GLU A 23 -17.20 -6.76 -11.11
C GLU A 23 -16.84 -5.50 -10.31
N LEU A 24 -17.46 -4.35 -10.63
CA LEU A 24 -17.28 -3.11 -9.87
C LEU A 24 -18.04 -3.12 -8.54
N PHE A 25 -19.26 -3.69 -8.52
CA PHE A 25 -20.11 -3.67 -7.34
C PHE A 25 -19.94 -4.91 -6.44
N ASN A 26 -19.50 -6.05 -6.99
CA ASN A 26 -19.28 -7.29 -6.24
C ASN A 26 -17.82 -7.46 -5.79
N ARG A 27 -17.18 -6.36 -5.36
CA ARG A 27 -15.76 -6.37 -4.92
C ARG A 27 -15.55 -6.84 -3.47
N GLY A 28 -16.64 -7.26 -2.82
CA GLY A 28 -16.60 -7.64 -1.41
C GLY A 28 -16.82 -6.50 -0.44
N GLY A 29 -16.50 -6.76 0.82
CA GLY A 29 -16.63 -5.82 1.93
C GLY A 29 -15.35 -5.71 2.75
N LEU A 30 -15.49 -5.40 4.04
CA LEU A 30 -14.36 -5.36 4.96
C LEU A 30 -13.62 -6.70 5.06
N GLU A 31 -14.34 -7.81 4.84
CA GLU A 31 -13.76 -9.15 4.92
C GLU A 31 -12.65 -9.37 3.88
N ASP A 32 -12.88 -8.95 2.64
CA ASP A 32 -11.89 -9.03 1.55
C ASP A 32 -10.72 -8.04 1.73
N MET A 33 -10.90 -6.99 2.54
CA MET A 33 -9.84 -6.02 2.84
C MET A 33 -8.99 -6.38 4.06
N PHE A 34 -9.36 -7.39 4.88
CA PHE A 34 -8.62 -7.73 6.11
C PHE A 34 -7.16 -8.11 5.86
N TYR A 35 -6.86 -8.71 4.71
CA TYR A 35 -5.49 -9.01 4.31
C TYR A 35 -4.64 -7.72 4.22
N THR A 36 -5.14 -6.73 3.49
CA THR A 36 -4.50 -5.42 3.32
C THR A 36 -4.36 -4.67 4.64
N ILE A 37 -5.38 -4.72 5.50
CA ILE A 37 -5.36 -4.09 6.82
C ILE A 37 -4.26 -4.73 7.67
N SER A 38 -4.19 -6.06 7.70
CA SER A 38 -3.18 -6.79 8.48
C SER A 38 -1.76 -6.46 8.01
N LEU A 39 -1.54 -6.43 6.70
CA LEU A 39 -0.25 -6.04 6.12
C LEU A 39 0.12 -4.59 6.48
N THR A 40 -0.86 -3.67 6.45
CA THR A 40 -0.65 -2.27 6.80
C THR A 40 -0.29 -2.10 8.27
N LEU A 41 -0.93 -2.83 9.18
CA LEU A 41 -0.60 -2.82 10.61
C LEU A 41 0.82 -3.32 10.86
N VAL A 42 1.23 -4.41 10.21
CA VAL A 42 2.60 -4.93 10.30
C VAL A 42 3.61 -3.92 9.73
N ALA A 43 3.31 -3.31 8.58
CA ALA A 43 4.16 -2.29 7.98
C ALA A 43 4.32 -1.05 8.87
N MET A 44 3.23 -0.55 9.46
CA MET A 44 3.25 0.61 10.35
C MET A 44 4.01 0.32 11.64
N THR A 45 3.80 -0.85 12.26
CA THR A 45 4.52 -1.24 13.47
C THR A 45 6.02 -1.39 13.21
N PHE A 46 6.40 -2.03 12.11
CA PHE A 46 7.80 -2.11 11.68
C PHE A 46 8.41 -0.72 11.44
N GLY A 47 7.70 0.16 10.74
CA GLY A 47 8.12 1.55 10.55
C GLY A 47 8.32 2.31 11.87
N GLY A 48 7.43 2.09 12.85
CA GLY A 48 7.56 2.64 14.19
C GLY A 48 8.81 2.14 14.92
N VAL A 49 9.11 0.84 14.85
CA VAL A 49 10.32 0.26 15.45
C VAL A 49 11.59 0.80 14.79
N LEU A 50 11.60 0.96 13.47
CA LEU A 50 12.72 1.55 12.73
C LEU A 50 12.98 3.02 13.11
N ALA A 51 11.91 3.78 13.36
CA ALA A 51 12.01 5.16 13.81
C ALA A 51 12.53 5.25 15.25
N TYR A 52 11.99 4.44 16.16
CA TYR A 52 12.38 4.45 17.57
C TYR A 52 13.81 3.94 17.82
N SER A 53 14.24 2.92 17.08
CA SER A 53 15.62 2.38 17.17
C SER A 53 16.69 3.30 16.57
N GLY A 54 16.32 4.41 15.92
CA GLY A 54 17.24 5.32 15.24
C GLY A 54 17.79 4.78 13.91
N MET A 55 17.38 3.58 13.49
CA MET A 55 17.82 2.96 12.23
C MET A 55 17.41 3.80 11.01
N LEU A 56 16.22 4.41 11.05
CA LEU A 56 15.75 5.32 10.01
C LEU A 56 16.68 6.53 9.84
N ALA A 57 17.15 7.13 10.95
CA ALA A 57 18.07 8.26 10.91
C ALA A 57 19.45 7.85 10.34
N ALA A 58 19.94 6.64 10.66
CA ALA A 58 21.16 6.11 10.08
C ALA A 58 21.05 5.94 8.55
N LEU A 59 19.93 5.41 8.07
CA LEU A 59 19.66 5.24 6.63
C LEU A 59 19.63 6.58 5.88
N ILE A 60 18.90 7.57 6.43
CA ILE A 60 18.79 8.92 5.84
C ILE A 60 20.18 9.57 5.73
N ASN A 61 21.01 9.46 6.77
CA ASN A 61 22.37 10.00 6.75
C ASN A 61 23.23 9.41 5.61
N VAL A 62 23.05 8.13 5.28
CA VAL A 62 23.75 7.51 4.13
C VAL A 62 23.24 8.09 2.82
N ILE A 63 21.93 8.21 2.64
CA ILE A 63 21.32 8.77 1.41
C ILE A 63 21.80 10.21 1.18
N LEU A 64 21.83 11.04 2.23
CA LEU A 64 22.28 12.44 2.16
C LEU A 64 23.76 12.58 1.76
N LYS A 65 24.61 11.58 2.00
CA LYS A 65 26.01 11.61 1.53
C LYS A 65 26.11 11.60 0.00
N PHE A 66 25.16 10.97 -0.69
CA PHE A 66 25.12 10.90 -2.15
C PHE A 66 24.30 12.04 -2.78
N ALA A 67 23.28 12.53 -2.09
CA ALA A 67 22.36 13.56 -2.58
C ALA A 67 22.85 15.01 -2.34
N LYS A 68 24.13 15.33 -2.62
CA LYS A 68 24.74 16.65 -2.32
C LYS A 68 24.47 17.75 -3.35
N ARG A 69 23.91 17.44 -4.51
CA ARG A 69 23.59 18.41 -5.59
C ARG A 69 22.14 18.27 -6.02
N THR A 70 21.50 19.38 -6.39
CA THR A 70 20.09 19.43 -6.83
C THR A 70 19.77 18.43 -7.95
N GLY A 71 20.64 18.33 -8.97
CA GLY A 71 20.46 17.35 -10.05
C GLY A 71 20.62 15.89 -9.59
N SER A 72 21.53 15.63 -8.65
CA SER A 72 21.73 14.29 -8.05
C SER A 72 20.52 13.89 -7.19
N LEU A 73 19.95 14.84 -6.45
CA LEU A 73 18.75 14.61 -5.64
C LEU A 73 17.57 14.18 -6.53
N ILE A 74 17.30 14.93 -7.60
CA ILE A 74 16.22 14.59 -8.55
C ILE A 74 16.44 13.21 -9.17
N ALA A 75 17.64 12.94 -9.66
CA ALA A 75 17.97 11.62 -10.22
C ALA A 75 17.82 10.49 -9.18
N SER A 76 18.23 10.71 -7.93
CA SER A 76 18.11 9.73 -6.85
C SER A 76 16.65 9.41 -6.49
N VAL A 77 15.77 10.42 -6.51
CA VAL A 77 14.33 10.23 -6.27
C VAL A 77 13.71 9.44 -7.42
N ILE A 78 14.02 9.76 -8.67
CA ILE A 78 13.51 9.01 -9.84
C ILE A 78 13.96 7.55 -9.76
N VAL A 79 15.24 7.29 -9.50
CA VAL A 79 15.78 5.93 -9.33
C VAL A 79 15.14 5.23 -8.15
N SER A 80 14.89 5.91 -7.03
CA SER A 80 14.21 5.35 -5.86
C SER A 80 12.76 4.99 -6.17
N CYS A 81 12.03 5.84 -6.89
CA CYS A 81 10.65 5.58 -7.30
C CYS A 81 10.57 4.37 -8.23
N ILE A 82 11.44 4.32 -9.25
CA ILE A 82 11.51 3.18 -10.18
C ILE A 82 11.92 1.91 -9.42
N GLY A 83 12.97 1.98 -8.60
CA GLY A 83 13.48 0.85 -7.83
C GLY A 83 12.51 0.32 -6.78
N THR A 84 11.67 1.18 -6.19
CA THR A 84 10.63 0.76 -5.23
C THR A 84 9.38 0.25 -5.94
N ASN A 85 9.00 0.86 -7.07
CA ASN A 85 7.82 0.44 -7.83
C ASN A 85 8.06 -0.86 -8.58
N PHE A 86 9.29 -1.18 -9.00
CA PHE A 86 9.61 -2.42 -9.71
C PHE A 86 9.23 -3.71 -8.94
N PRO A 87 9.69 -3.93 -7.68
CA PRO A 87 9.28 -5.08 -6.89
C PRO A 87 7.82 -4.99 -6.38
N CYS A 88 7.27 -3.79 -6.21
CA CYS A 88 5.94 -3.58 -5.66
C CYS A 88 4.81 -3.69 -6.72
N SER A 89 5.10 -3.37 -7.98
CA SER A 89 4.14 -3.46 -9.10
C SER A 89 3.76 -4.90 -9.43
N GLU A 90 4.64 -5.88 -9.23
CA GLU A 90 4.27 -7.30 -9.37
C GLU A 90 3.32 -7.77 -8.26
N GLN A 91 3.29 -7.11 -7.10
CA GLN A 91 2.48 -7.51 -5.96
C GLN A 91 1.04 -6.94 -5.98
N TYR A 92 0.76 -5.96 -6.85
CA TYR A 92 -0.56 -5.33 -7.00
C TYR A 92 -1.41 -5.95 -8.13
N ILE A 93 -0.78 -6.71 -9.04
CA ILE A 93 -1.41 -7.58 -10.04
C ILE A 93 -1.22 -9.03 -9.57
N SER A 94 -1.86 -9.36 -8.45
CA SER A 94 -2.11 -10.75 -8.06
C SER A 94 -3.46 -10.85 -7.39
#